data_AF-A0A9W5YK54-F1
#
_entry.id   AF-A0A9W5YK54-F1
#
_cell.length_a   1.000
_cell.length_b   1.000
_cell.length_c   1.000
_cell.angle_alpha   90.00
_cell.angle_beta   90.00
_cell.angle_gamma   90.00
#
_symmetry.space_group_name_H-M   'P 1'
#
loop_
_entity.id
_entity.type
_entity.pdbx_description
1 polymer ?
#
loop_
_entity_poly.entity_id
_entity_poly.type
_entity_poly.pdbx_seq_one_letter_code
_entity_poly.pdbx_strand_id
1 'polypeptide(L)'
;MSNRYEREAEDLYEDQNDPSPVSGNFHDNSYAHETQPGLRGQVPVTRDQDVYEDPIQPPYSNSDQQLAQDEREAIDQSNVIQGRTRGAKPQTQNQYSEGPGEDDLPDEVLYGNAGTSSTRYA
;
A
#
# COMPACT_ATOMS: atom_id res chain seq x y z
N MET A 1 -35.44 39.95 0.36
CA MET A 1 -35.74 39.71 1.78
C MET A 1 -36.93 38.77 1.79
N SER A 2 -36.73 37.49 2.12
CA SER A 2 -37.83 36.52 2.17
C SER A 2 -38.84 36.93 3.24
N ASN A 3 -40.12 36.77 2.94
CA ASN A 3 -41.18 37.05 3.91
C ASN A 3 -41.27 35.90 4.95
N ARG A 4 -42.03 36.11 6.03
CA ARG A 4 -42.13 35.10 7.11
C ARG A 4 -42.67 33.76 6.59
N TYR A 5 -43.66 33.81 5.71
CA TYR A 5 -44.29 32.62 5.16
C TYR A 5 -43.33 31.82 4.26
N GLU A 6 -42.52 32.51 3.46
CA GLU A 6 -41.47 31.91 2.65
C GLU A 6 -40.41 31.23 3.52
N ARG A 7 -39.98 31.86 4.62
CA ARG A 7 -39.06 31.21 5.56
C ARG A 7 -39.65 29.97 6.21
N GLU A 8 -40.88 30.04 6.70
CA GLU A 8 -41.54 28.88 7.30
C GLU A 8 -41.73 27.74 6.28
N ALA A 9 -41.99 28.07 5.02
CA ALA A 9 -42.10 27.08 3.95
C ALA A 9 -40.74 26.49 3.54
N GLU A 10 -39.67 27.29 3.52
CA GLU A 10 -38.29 26.86 3.29
C GLU A 10 -37.82 25.94 4.43
N ASP A 11 -38.04 26.32 5.69
CA ASP A 11 -37.71 25.51 6.88
C ASP A 11 -38.44 24.15 6.84
N LEU A 12 -39.73 24.13 6.50
CA LEU A 12 -40.51 22.89 6.37
C LEU A 12 -40.08 22.03 5.18
N TYR A 13 -39.61 22.66 4.10
CA TYR A 13 -39.09 21.96 2.94
C TYR A 13 -37.75 21.31 3.25
N GLU A 14 -36.86 22.00 3.95
CA GLU A 14 -35.59 21.46 4.44
C GLU A 14 -35.83 20.32 5.43
N ASP A 15 -36.71 20.47 6.43
CA ASP A 15 -37.02 19.37 7.38
C ASP A 15 -37.54 18.08 6.70
N GLN A 16 -38.25 18.21 5.57
CA GLN A 16 -38.81 17.07 4.83
C GLN A 16 -37.87 16.51 3.75
N ASN A 17 -36.98 17.34 3.20
CA ASN A 17 -36.16 17.02 2.02
C ASN A 17 -34.65 17.17 2.27
N ASP A 18 -34.23 17.46 3.49
CA ASP A 18 -32.86 17.32 3.97
C ASP A 18 -32.75 15.96 4.69
N PRO A 19 -32.63 14.84 3.94
CA PRO A 19 -32.25 13.58 4.53
C PRO A 19 -30.78 13.69 4.91
N SER A 20 -30.50 14.23 6.10
CA SER A 20 -29.20 14.06 6.72
C SER A 20 -29.30 12.95 7.77
N PRO A 21 -28.44 11.92 7.81
CA PRO A 21 -27.24 11.70 7.01
C PRO A 21 -27.16 10.26 6.45
N VAL A 22 -26.36 10.03 5.42
CA VAL A 22 -25.70 8.72 5.31
C VAL A 22 -25.08 8.47 6.69
N SER A 23 -25.51 7.41 7.38
CA SER A 23 -24.91 7.07 8.67
C SER A 23 -23.41 7.03 8.46
N GLY A 24 -22.61 7.77 9.24
CA GLY A 24 -21.15 7.78 9.09
C GLY A 24 -20.50 6.40 9.21
N ASN A 25 -21.29 5.41 9.66
CA ASN A 25 -20.96 3.99 9.73
C ASN A 25 -21.63 3.18 8.61
N PHE A 26 -21.65 3.70 7.37
CA PHE A 26 -22.06 2.91 6.22
C PHE A 26 -20.95 1.90 5.90
N HIS A 27 -21.31 0.62 5.86
CA HIS A 27 -20.39 -0.47 5.59
C HIS A 27 -20.84 -1.20 4.34
N ASP A 28 -20.01 -1.15 3.30
CA ASP A 28 -20.27 -1.86 2.05
C ASP A 28 -19.07 -2.69 1.66
N ASN A 29 -19.11 -3.98 1.98
CA ASN A 29 -18.06 -4.93 1.56
C ASN A 29 -18.41 -5.63 0.24
N SER A 30 -19.36 -5.11 -0.53
CA SER A 30 -19.74 -5.69 -1.82
C SER A 30 -18.58 -5.65 -2.81
N TYR A 31 -17.55 -4.84 -2.61
CA TYR A 31 -16.32 -4.85 -3.41
C TYR A 31 -15.30 -5.92 -2.95
N ALA A 32 -15.39 -6.39 -1.70
CA ALA A 32 -14.42 -7.31 -1.08
C ALA A 32 -14.66 -8.77 -1.49
N HIS A 33 -14.82 -8.99 -2.79
CA HIS A 33 -14.91 -10.30 -3.41
C HIS A 33 -14.13 -10.29 -4.72
N GLU A 34 -13.55 -11.44 -5.04
CA GLU A 34 -12.91 -11.63 -6.34
C GLU A 34 -14.00 -11.81 -7.41
N THR A 35 -14.00 -10.95 -8.42
CA THR A 35 -14.98 -11.01 -9.53
C THR A 35 -14.62 -12.08 -10.55
N GLN A 36 -13.35 -12.50 -10.62
CA GLN A 36 -12.86 -13.54 -11.51
C GLN A 36 -12.73 -14.90 -10.78
N PRO A 37 -13.51 -15.94 -11.13
CA PRO A 37 -13.46 -17.23 -10.43
C PRO A 37 -12.06 -17.88 -10.33
N GLY A 38 -11.19 -17.64 -11.32
CA GLY A 38 -9.83 -18.19 -11.37
C GLY A 38 -8.82 -17.51 -10.43
N LEU A 39 -9.15 -16.34 -9.88
CA LEU A 39 -8.29 -15.58 -8.95
C LEU A 39 -8.76 -15.69 -7.49
N ARG A 40 -9.82 -16.46 -7.25
CA ARG A 40 -10.45 -16.56 -5.93
C ARG A 40 -9.45 -17.13 -4.92
N GLY A 41 -9.09 -16.32 -3.92
CA GLY A 41 -8.10 -16.68 -2.90
C GLY A 41 -6.63 -16.49 -3.32
N GLN A 42 -6.37 -15.95 -4.52
CA GLN A 42 -5.01 -15.55 -4.95
C GLN A 42 -4.75 -14.07 -4.68
N VAL A 43 -5.75 -13.21 -4.89
CA VAL A 43 -5.65 -11.78 -4.59
C VAL A 43 -6.40 -11.52 -3.28
N PRO A 44 -5.72 -11.09 -2.21
CA PRO A 44 -6.38 -10.71 -0.98
C PRO A 44 -7.09 -9.38 -1.19
N VAL A 45 -8.42 -9.39 -1.10
CA VAL A 45 -9.23 -8.16 -1.03
C VAL A 45 -9.79 -8.06 0.38
N THR A 46 -9.34 -7.04 1.10
CA THR A 46 -9.67 -6.80 2.51
C THR A 46 -10.97 -6.00 2.61
N ARG A 47 -11.80 -6.30 3.61
CA ARG A 47 -13.02 -5.55 3.92
C ARG A 47 -12.69 -4.30 4.74
N ASP A 48 -13.59 -3.33 4.73
CA ASP A 48 -13.40 -2.08 5.48
C ASP A 48 -13.24 -2.31 6.99
N GLN A 49 -13.85 -3.36 7.54
CA GLN A 49 -13.83 -3.63 8.98
C GLN A 49 -12.88 -4.76 9.37
N ASP A 50 -12.08 -5.28 8.42
CA ASP A 50 -11.10 -6.30 8.75
C ASP A 50 -9.99 -5.67 9.61
N VAL A 51 -9.51 -6.43 10.60
CA VAL A 51 -8.39 -6.02 11.44
C VAL A 51 -7.14 -5.98 10.56
N TYR A 52 -6.55 -4.80 10.44
CA TYR A 52 -5.27 -4.60 9.78
C TYR A 52 -4.16 -4.52 10.83
N GLU A 53 -3.01 -5.11 10.50
CA GLU A 53 -1.81 -5.02 11.33
C GLU A 53 -1.23 -3.62 11.25
N ASP A 54 -1.47 -2.80 12.27
CA ASP A 54 -0.90 -1.45 12.34
C ASP A 54 0.62 -1.54 12.59
N PRO A 55 1.47 -1.10 11.64
CA PRO A 55 2.91 -1.06 11.87
C PRO A 55 3.29 -0.05 12.97
N ILE A 56 2.38 0.84 13.35
CA ILE A 56 2.57 1.80 14.43
C ILE A 56 2.32 1.06 15.76
N GLN A 57 3.31 1.11 16.64
CA GLN A 57 3.31 0.50 17.96
C GLN A 57 3.49 1.59 19.03
N PRO A 58 2.42 2.35 19.38
CA PRO A 58 2.49 3.33 20.47
C PRO A 58 2.77 2.63 21.81
N PRO A 59 3.59 3.21 22.71
CA PRO A 59 4.14 4.56 22.66
C PRO A 59 5.49 4.66 21.93
N TYR A 60 6.05 3.55 21.42
CA TYR A 60 7.40 3.52 20.89
C TYR A 60 7.51 4.16 19.51
N SER A 61 6.53 3.88 18.65
CA SER A 61 6.40 4.54 17.35
C SER A 61 6.07 6.01 17.55
N ASN A 62 6.93 6.90 17.05
CA ASN A 62 6.83 8.35 17.21
C ASN A 62 7.04 8.84 18.66
N SER A 63 8.07 8.31 19.32
CA SER A 63 8.50 8.79 20.64
C SER A 63 9.69 9.74 20.57
N ASP A 64 9.79 10.67 21.53
CA ASP A 64 10.96 11.54 21.70
C ASP A 64 12.25 10.73 21.90
N GLN A 65 12.14 9.53 22.48
CA GLN A 65 13.27 8.63 22.68
C GLN A 65 13.83 8.10 21.34
N GLN A 66 12.94 7.76 20.41
CA GLN A 66 13.32 7.35 19.06
C GLN A 66 14.01 8.50 18.33
N LEU A 67 13.43 9.70 18.35
CA LEU A 67 14.02 10.88 17.72
C LEU A 67 15.43 11.17 18.27
N ALA A 68 15.60 11.14 19.60
CA ALA A 68 16.91 11.37 20.23
C ALA A 68 17.94 10.28 19.91
N GLN A 69 17.51 9.06 19.60
CA GLN A 69 18.41 8.01 19.11
C GLN A 69 18.80 8.27 17.66
N ASP A 70 17.82 8.55 16.80
CA ASP A 70 18.04 8.85 15.38
C ASP A 70 18.97 10.05 15.21
N GLU A 71 18.79 11.12 16.00
CA GLU A 71 19.67 12.30 15.99
C GLU A 71 21.12 11.97 16.37
N ARG A 72 21.31 11.07 17.34
CA ARG A 72 22.66 10.62 17.74
C ARG A 72 23.31 9.78 16.64
N GLU A 73 22.56 8.86 16.05
CA GLU A 73 23.04 8.00 14.97
C GLU A 73 23.35 8.79 13.69
N ALA A 74 22.56 9.81 13.38
CA ALA A 74 22.74 10.67 12.20
C ALA A 74 24.01 11.52 12.27
N ILE A 75 24.41 11.96 13.47
CA ILE A 75 25.61 12.78 13.69
C ILE A 75 26.86 11.89 13.86
N ASP A 76 26.69 10.60 14.14
CA ASP A 76 27.80 9.67 14.32
C ASP A 76 28.57 9.44 13.01
N GLN A 77 29.76 10.06 12.94
CA GLN A 77 30.65 9.96 11.78
C GLN A 77 31.20 8.55 11.54
N SER A 78 31.10 7.65 12.53
CA SER A 78 31.50 6.24 12.35
C SER A 78 30.51 5.46 11.47
N ASN A 79 29.25 5.89 11.41
CA ASN A 79 28.22 5.35 10.51
C ASN A 79 28.38 5.87 9.06
N VAL A 80 29.24 6.86 8.84
CA VAL A 80 29.51 7.42 7.52
C VAL A 80 30.65 6.63 6.87
N ILE A 81 30.39 6.14 5.65
CA ILE A 81 31.43 5.51 4.83
C ILE A 81 32.55 6.54 4.58
N GLN A 82 33.76 6.23 5.05
CA GLN A 82 34.90 7.13 4.93
C GLN A 82 35.43 7.12 3.49
N GLY A 83 35.42 8.28 2.83
CA GLY A 83 36.08 8.49 1.53
C GLY A 83 35.15 8.69 0.33
N ARG A 84 35.72 8.70 -0.88
CA ARG A 84 34.99 8.91 -2.13
C ARG A 84 34.52 7.56 -2.70
N THR A 85 33.21 7.37 -2.79
CA THR A 85 32.61 6.29 -3.63
C THR A 85 32.62 6.64 -5.12
N ARG A 86 32.83 7.91 -5.49
CA ARG A 86 32.89 8.35 -6.90
C ARG A 86 34.10 7.73 -7.62
N GLY A 87 33.82 6.83 -8.55
CA GLY A 87 34.82 6.14 -9.37
C GLY A 87 35.36 4.85 -8.74
N ALA A 88 34.82 4.43 -7.58
CA ALA A 88 35.13 3.13 -7.02
C ALA A 88 34.59 2.05 -7.94
N LYS A 89 35.47 1.23 -8.51
CA LYS A 89 35.07 0.01 -9.21
C LYS A 89 34.45 -0.94 -8.18
N PRO A 90 33.39 -1.68 -8.52
CA PRO A 90 32.83 -2.64 -7.58
C PRO A 90 33.89 -3.66 -7.16
N GLN A 91 33.85 -4.05 -5.90
CA GLN A 91 34.83 -4.97 -5.33
C GLN A 91 34.43 -6.46 -5.45
N THR A 92 33.32 -6.76 -6.12
CA THR A 92 32.93 -8.15 -6.40
C THR A 92 33.91 -8.76 -7.42
N GLN A 93 34.15 -10.07 -7.37
CA GLN A 93 35.03 -10.75 -8.33
C GLN A 93 34.64 -10.47 -9.79
N ASN A 94 33.34 -10.27 -10.04
CA ASN A 94 32.80 -10.01 -11.38
C ASN A 94 32.60 -8.52 -11.69
N GLN A 95 33.02 -7.59 -10.81
CA GLN A 95 32.75 -6.15 -10.92
C GLN A 95 31.22 -5.86 -10.93
N TYR A 96 30.53 -6.14 -12.01
CA TYR A 96 29.07 -6.13 -12.11
C TYR A 96 28.61 -7.50 -12.62
N SER A 97 27.74 -8.16 -11.87
CA SER A 97 27.06 -9.37 -12.32
C SER A 97 25.61 -8.99 -12.58
N GLU A 98 25.25 -8.83 -13.86
CA GLU A 98 23.85 -8.61 -14.26
C GLU A 98 23.00 -9.88 -14.09
N GLY A 99 23.63 -10.99 -13.72
CA GLY A 99 23.02 -12.31 -13.69
C GLY A 99 23.26 -13.06 -15.00
N PRO A 100 22.67 -14.26 -15.15
CA PRO A 100 22.62 -14.95 -16.43
C PRO A 100 21.89 -14.09 -17.47
N GLY A 101 22.39 -14.09 -18.71
CA GLY A 101 21.69 -13.47 -19.83
C GLY A 101 20.42 -14.24 -20.20
N GLU A 102 19.62 -13.71 -21.13
CA GLU A 102 18.42 -14.41 -21.61
C GLU A 102 18.79 -15.79 -22.22
N ASP A 103 19.94 -15.89 -22.90
CA ASP A 103 20.46 -17.15 -23.45
C ASP A 103 20.92 -18.16 -22.40
N ASP A 104 21.16 -17.71 -21.16
CA ASP A 104 21.58 -18.55 -20.03
C ASP A 104 20.38 -19.04 -19.20
N LEU A 105 19.17 -18.60 -19.54
CA LEU A 105 17.94 -19.09 -18.91
C LEU A 105 17.70 -20.55 -19.34
N PRO A 106 17.21 -21.43 -18.44
CA PRO A 106 16.82 -22.77 -18.85
C PRO A 106 15.75 -22.68 -19.95
N ASP A 107 15.81 -23.58 -20.94
CA ASP A 107 14.89 -23.62 -22.09
C ASP A 107 13.41 -23.50 -21.68
N GLU A 108 13.08 -24.06 -20.52
CA GLU A 108 11.73 -23.98 -19.97
C GLU A 108 11.28 -22.54 -19.69
N VAL A 109 12.17 -21.69 -19.17
CA VAL A 109 11.89 -20.27 -18.90
C VAL A 109 12.07 -19.44 -20.18
N LEU A 110 13.10 -19.71 -20.97
CA LEU A 110 13.39 -18.97 -22.22
C LEU A 110 12.26 -19.08 -23.25
N TYR A 111 11.67 -20.27 -23.39
CA TYR A 111 10.55 -20.52 -24.31
C TYR A 111 9.17 -20.39 -23.63
N GLY A 112 9.11 -19.87 -22.40
CA GLY A 112 7.83 -19.62 -21.69
C GLY A 112 7.04 -20.88 -21.33
N ASN A 113 7.70 -22.03 -21.22
CA ASN A 113 7.10 -23.30 -20.79
C ASN A 113 6.96 -23.39 -19.27
N ALA A 114 7.79 -22.65 -18.51
CA ALA A 114 7.68 -22.44 -17.08
C ALA A 114 7.15 -21.01 -16.82
N GLY A 115 6.03 -20.91 -16.11
CA GLY A 115 5.34 -19.64 -15.86
C GLY A 115 3.86 -19.62 -16.27
N THR A 116 3.34 -20.72 -16.81
CA THR A 116 1.89 -20.84 -17.03
C THR A 116 1.18 -20.91 -15.67
N SER A 117 0.23 -20.01 -15.44
CA SER A 117 -0.76 -20.17 -14.37
C SER A 117 -1.40 -21.56 -14.48
N SER A 118 -1.68 -22.20 -13.34
CA SER A 118 -2.11 -23.59 -13.23
C SER A 118 -3.50 -23.91 -13.80
N THR A 119 -4.02 -23.10 -14.72
CA THR A 119 -5.29 -23.33 -15.42
C THR A 119 -5.06 -24.06 -16.74
N ARG A 120 -4.55 -25.29 -16.68
CA ARG A 120 -4.83 -26.26 -17.76
C ARG A 120 -6.17 -26.92 -17.45
N TYR A 121 -7.17 -26.53 -18.25
CA TYR A 121 -8.51 -27.10 -18.28
C TYR A 121 -8.49 -28.64 -18.30
N ALA A 122 -9.33 -29.24 -17.46
CA ALA A 122 -9.83 -30.61 -17.58
C ALA A 122 -11.36 -30.56 -17.47
#